data_AF-A0AAJ4R8J3-F1
#
_entry.id   AF-A0AAJ4R8J3-F1
#
_cell.length_a   1.000
_cell.length_b   1.000
_cell.length_c   1.000
_cell.angle_alpha   90.00
_cell.angle_beta   90.00
_cell.angle_gamma   90.00
#
_symmetry.space_group_name_H-M   'P 1'
#
loop_
_entity.id
_entity.type
_entity.pdbx_description
1 polymer ?
#
loop_
_entity_poly.entity_id
_entity_poly.type
_entity_poly.pdbx_seq_one_letter_code
_entity_poly.pdbx_strand_id
1 'polypeptide(L)'
;MGKVSIALRGWRFDEDAVFDEDGEMRPLRDMDNETRTRIIRLTVAAGQPCDACWLKHGRANVQQCNVARVIYGEPLHEVLLCADHEPDFLYWFREEGGRDLANHPTDFEDAFYEWFDDGNRAPEDYGGMEYVNTEPEAVPKPQQGDIPTLEEELARMDDEELDALDVDLSDLDFDGDGDEDDLDIDDPGLGDLDV
;
A
#
# COMPACT_ATOMS: atom_id res chain seq x y z
N MET A 1 -26.25 6.51 5.67
CA MET A 1 -25.04 6.19 4.90
C MET A 1 -23.85 6.62 5.75
N GLY A 2 -23.33 5.68 6.52
CA GLY A 2 -22.14 5.89 7.35
C GLY A 2 -20.90 5.99 6.46
N LYS A 3 -19.86 6.66 6.96
CA LYS A 3 -18.54 6.66 6.33
C LYS A 3 -17.59 5.82 7.17
N VAL A 4 -17.04 4.78 6.58
CA VAL A 4 -16.16 3.82 7.25
C VAL A 4 -14.73 3.91 6.69
N SER A 5 -13.76 3.49 7.49
CA SER A 5 -12.38 3.26 7.07
C SER A 5 -12.05 1.79 7.29
N ILE A 6 -11.26 1.20 6.39
CA ILE A 6 -10.98 -0.24 6.36
C ILE A 6 -9.48 -0.43 6.45
N ALA A 7 -9.03 -1.26 7.41
CA ALA A 7 -7.63 -1.53 7.76
C ALA A 7 -6.81 -0.30 8.23
N LEU A 8 -6.75 0.75 7.42
CA LEU A 8 -6.05 2.01 7.68
C LEU A 8 -7.05 3.16 7.75
N ARG A 9 -6.75 4.16 8.59
CA ARG A 9 -7.52 5.39 8.70
C ARG A 9 -7.17 6.31 7.53
N GLY A 10 -8.07 7.21 7.13
CA GLY A 10 -7.78 8.22 6.11
C GLY A 10 -8.74 8.12 4.93
N TRP A 11 -8.63 7.07 4.12
CA TRP A 11 -9.65 6.79 3.09
C TRP A 11 -11.00 6.47 3.72
N ARG A 12 -12.04 7.09 3.18
CA ARG A 12 -13.41 6.97 3.67
C ARG A 12 -14.31 6.42 2.58
N PHE A 13 -14.97 5.31 2.89
CA PHE A 13 -15.89 4.63 2.00
C PHE A 13 -17.33 4.88 2.46
N ASP A 14 -18.25 4.90 1.52
CA ASP A 14 -19.66 4.69 1.85
C ASP A 14 -19.86 3.26 2.33
N GLU A 15 -20.44 3.10 3.52
CA GLU A 15 -20.69 1.80 4.12
C GLU A 15 -21.47 0.88 3.18
N ASP A 16 -22.57 1.40 2.59
CA ASP A 16 -23.43 0.67 1.65
C ASP A 16 -22.76 0.37 0.29
N ALA A 17 -21.63 1.02 -0.02
CA ALA A 17 -20.86 0.73 -1.23
C ALA A 17 -19.94 -0.48 -1.04
N VAL A 18 -19.52 -0.74 0.19
CA VAL A 18 -18.53 -1.78 0.52
C VAL A 18 -19.13 -2.97 1.24
N PHE A 19 -20.14 -2.76 2.08
CA PHE A 19 -20.81 -3.80 2.86
C PHE A 19 -22.24 -4.02 2.35
N ASP A 20 -22.70 -5.26 2.39
CA ASP A 20 -24.09 -5.61 2.12
C ASP A 20 -24.98 -5.41 3.36
N GLU A 21 -26.27 -5.76 3.23
CA GLU A 21 -27.26 -5.60 4.30
C GLU A 21 -26.98 -6.48 5.52
N ASP A 22 -26.21 -7.56 5.35
CA ASP A 22 -25.79 -8.46 6.41
C ASP A 22 -24.48 -7.99 7.10
N GLY A 23 -23.86 -6.93 6.57
CA GLY A 23 -22.60 -6.37 7.06
C GLY A 23 -21.36 -7.11 6.53
N GLU A 24 -21.53 -7.99 5.54
CA GLU A 24 -20.46 -8.70 4.87
C GLU A 24 -19.88 -7.85 3.73
N MET A 25 -18.59 -8.04 3.42
CA MET A 25 -17.97 -7.32 2.31
C MET A 25 -18.61 -7.74 0.99
N ARG A 26 -19.04 -6.76 0.19
CA ARG A 26 -19.58 -6.99 -1.15
C ARG A 26 -18.49 -7.58 -2.05
N PRO A 27 -18.84 -8.35 -3.09
CA PRO A 27 -17.88 -8.78 -4.10
C PRO A 27 -17.22 -7.57 -4.78
N LEU A 28 -15.90 -7.62 -5.01
CA LEU A 28 -15.15 -6.51 -5.61
C LEU A 28 -15.72 -6.04 -6.96
N ARG A 29 -16.21 -6.98 -7.78
CA ARG A 29 -16.84 -6.71 -9.08
C ARG A 29 -18.13 -5.88 -9.01
N ASP A 30 -18.80 -5.86 -7.85
CA ASP A 30 -20.06 -5.14 -7.63
C ASP A 30 -19.84 -3.73 -7.06
N MET A 31 -18.57 -3.36 -6.81
CA MET A 31 -18.13 -2.03 -6.41
C MET A 31 -17.78 -1.18 -7.63
N ASP A 32 -17.86 0.14 -7.48
CA ASP A 32 -17.32 1.04 -8.49
C ASP A 32 -15.78 0.93 -8.57
N ASN A 33 -15.20 1.37 -9.70
CA ASN A 33 -13.77 1.23 -9.96
C ASN A 33 -12.91 1.91 -8.87
N GLU A 34 -13.27 3.12 -8.43
CA GLU A 34 -12.50 3.87 -7.44
C GLU A 34 -12.50 3.17 -6.08
N THR A 35 -13.67 2.71 -5.63
CA THR A 35 -13.81 1.93 -4.39
C THR A 35 -13.02 0.63 -4.45
N ARG A 36 -13.16 -0.12 -5.56
CA ARG A 36 -12.46 -1.39 -5.78
C ARG A 36 -10.94 -1.21 -5.74
N THR A 37 -10.42 -0.25 -6.49
CA THR A 37 -8.97 0.04 -6.56
C THR A 37 -8.41 0.37 -5.17
N ARG A 38 -9.12 1.21 -4.40
CA ARG A 38 -8.70 1.52 -3.02
C ARG A 38 -8.75 0.31 -2.09
N ILE A 39 -9.76 -0.55 -2.19
CA ILE A 39 -9.86 -1.78 -1.38
C ILE A 39 -8.68 -2.70 -1.68
N ILE A 40 -8.38 -2.94 -2.96
CA ILE A 40 -7.23 -3.76 -3.38
C ILE A 40 -5.94 -3.14 -2.87
N ARG A 41 -5.76 -1.82 -3.00
CA ARG A 41 -4.55 -1.17 -2.51
C ARG A 41 -4.41 -1.29 -0.99
N LEU A 42 -5.51 -1.21 -0.24
CA LEU A 42 -5.51 -1.39 1.22
C LEU A 42 -5.07 -2.79 1.66
N THR A 43 -5.30 -3.85 0.87
CA THR A 43 -4.83 -5.20 1.25
C THR A 43 -3.31 -5.30 1.24
N VAL A 44 -2.66 -4.56 0.33
CA VAL A 44 -1.20 -4.47 0.23
C VAL A 44 -0.63 -3.52 1.28
N ALA A 45 -1.27 -2.35 1.47
CA ALA A 45 -0.84 -1.33 2.42
C ALA A 45 -1.04 -1.75 3.89
N ALA A 46 -2.04 -2.58 4.17
CA ALA A 46 -2.30 -3.09 5.51
C ALA A 46 -1.11 -3.91 6.03
N GLY A 47 -0.54 -3.47 7.14
CA GLY A 47 0.61 -4.14 7.75
C GLY A 47 1.98 -3.64 7.25
N GLN A 48 2.02 -2.77 6.25
CA GLN A 48 3.26 -2.12 5.82
C GLN A 48 3.84 -1.24 6.94
N PRO A 49 5.17 -1.05 6.96
CA PRO A 49 5.80 -0.11 7.88
C PRO A 49 5.36 1.32 7.55
N CYS A 50 5.43 2.19 8.56
CA CYS A 50 5.32 3.62 8.35
C CYS A 50 6.49 4.13 7.49
N ASP A 51 6.20 4.98 6.48
CA ASP A 51 7.19 5.50 5.55
C ASP A 51 8.21 6.39 6.26
N ALA A 52 7.77 7.26 7.17
CA ALA A 52 8.64 8.08 7.99
C ALA A 52 9.57 7.23 8.90
N CYS A 53 9.08 6.13 9.46
CA CYS A 53 9.94 5.16 10.15
C CYS A 53 10.96 4.54 9.20
N TRP A 54 10.51 4.16 8.00
CA TRP A 54 11.36 3.54 6.99
C TRP A 54 12.46 4.48 6.51
N LEU A 55 12.16 5.75 6.26
CA LEU A 55 13.15 6.78 5.93
C LEU A 55 14.20 6.92 7.05
N LYS A 56 13.78 6.89 8.32
CA LYS A 56 14.69 7.03 9.47
C LYS A 56 15.57 5.80 9.70
N HIS A 57 15.01 4.59 9.60
CA HIS A 57 15.66 3.35 10.02
C HIS A 57 16.29 2.58 8.85
N GLY A 58 15.78 2.81 7.64
CA GLY A 58 16.16 2.12 6.42
C GLY A 58 15.73 0.66 6.38
N ARG A 59 15.87 0.04 5.20
CA ARG A 59 15.54 -1.38 4.96
C ARG A 59 16.21 -2.35 5.95
N ALA A 60 17.43 -2.05 6.39
CA ALA A 60 18.19 -2.92 7.29
C ALA A 60 17.58 -3.03 8.70
N ASN A 61 16.77 -2.05 9.11
CA ASN A 61 16.20 -1.97 10.46
C ASN A 61 14.67 -1.90 10.46
N VAL A 62 14.00 -2.53 9.48
CA VAL A 62 12.53 -2.52 9.36
C VAL A 62 11.80 -2.99 10.64
N GLN A 63 12.43 -3.85 11.44
CA GLN A 63 11.90 -4.31 12.73
C GLN A 63 11.74 -3.18 13.77
N GLN A 64 12.39 -2.03 13.56
CA GLN A 64 12.25 -0.83 14.38
C GLN A 64 11.14 0.09 13.88
N CYS A 65 10.59 -0.18 12.69
CA CYS A 65 9.50 0.60 12.14
C CYS A 65 8.17 0.20 12.78
N ASN A 66 7.38 1.20 13.16
CA ASN A 66 5.99 0.97 13.53
C ASN A 66 5.17 0.60 12.30
N VAL A 67 4.15 -0.23 12.48
CA VAL A 67 3.16 -0.55 11.43
C VAL A 67 2.32 0.70 11.15
N ALA A 68 2.03 0.94 9.87
CA ALA A 68 1.16 2.01 9.44
C ALA A 68 -0.26 1.86 10.01
N ARG A 69 -0.87 2.99 10.38
CA ARG A 69 -2.23 3.09 10.94
C ARG A 69 -3.12 4.06 10.16
N VAL A 70 -2.52 4.96 9.38
CA VAL A 70 -3.20 5.95 8.55
C VAL A 70 -2.59 5.96 7.14
N ILE A 71 -3.41 6.25 6.14
CA ILE A 71 -3.08 6.39 4.73
C ILE A 71 -3.59 7.74 4.22
N TYR A 72 -2.76 8.46 3.49
CA TYR A 72 -3.11 9.72 2.82
C TYR A 72 -2.64 9.70 1.37
N GLY A 73 -3.32 10.45 0.49
CA GLY A 73 -2.99 10.50 -0.93
C GLY A 73 -3.96 9.69 -1.79
N GLU A 74 -3.59 9.51 -3.05
CA GLU A 74 -4.33 8.70 -4.02
C GLU A 74 -3.70 7.30 -4.12
N PRO A 75 -4.43 6.28 -4.62
CA PRO A 75 -3.84 4.96 -4.82
C PRO A 75 -2.56 5.04 -5.67
N LEU A 76 -1.53 4.29 -5.25
CA LEU A 76 -0.19 4.26 -5.84
C LEU A 76 0.69 5.48 -5.53
N HIS A 77 0.11 6.51 -4.92
CA HIS A 77 0.79 7.75 -4.54
C HIS A 77 0.37 8.14 -3.14
N GLU A 78 0.68 7.25 -2.19
CA GLU A 78 0.19 7.35 -0.83
C GLU A 78 1.31 7.40 0.20
N VAL A 79 1.00 8.06 1.32
CA VAL A 79 1.86 8.15 2.48
C VAL A 79 1.22 7.36 3.62
N LEU A 80 1.92 6.34 4.09
CA LEU A 80 1.57 5.42 5.17
C LEU A 80 2.27 5.83 6.47
N LEU A 81 1.48 6.14 7.51
CA LEU A 81 2.03 6.67 8.76
C LEU A 81 1.56 5.91 9.98
N CYS A 82 2.45 5.82 10.98
CA CYS A 82 2.07 5.43 12.34
C CYS A 82 1.58 6.66 13.11
N ALA A 83 0.94 6.44 14.26
CA ALA A 83 0.40 7.51 15.09
C ALA A 83 1.47 8.55 15.52
N ASP A 84 2.73 8.14 15.64
CA ASP A 84 3.83 9.03 16.04
C ASP A 84 4.27 9.99 14.93
N HIS A 85 4.18 9.60 13.65
CA HIS A 85 4.63 10.42 12.51
C HIS A 85 3.48 11.10 11.77
N GLU A 86 2.24 10.74 12.08
CA GLU A 86 1.07 11.44 11.55
C GLU A 86 1.06 12.96 11.86
N PRO A 87 1.42 13.44 13.06
CA PRO A 87 1.48 14.87 13.35
C PRO A 87 2.46 15.62 12.45
N ASP A 88 3.61 15.03 12.13
CA ASP A 88 4.62 15.59 11.21
C ASP A 88 4.02 15.82 9.83
N PHE A 89 3.33 14.80 9.31
CA PHE A 89 2.63 14.90 8.03
C PHE A 89 1.50 15.92 8.06
N LEU A 90 0.69 15.97 9.12
CA LEU A 90 -0.40 16.94 9.22
C LEU A 90 0.12 18.37 9.27
N TYR A 91 1.25 18.60 9.95
CA TYR A 91 1.92 19.89 9.95
C TYR A 91 2.40 20.25 8.54
N TRP A 92 3.14 19.35 7.88
CA TRP A 92 3.61 19.55 6.51
C TRP A 92 2.46 19.85 5.55
N PHE A 93 1.40 19.04 5.62
CA PHE A 93 0.24 19.16 4.75
C PHE A 93 -0.49 20.49 4.96
N ARG A 94 -0.65 20.95 6.22
CA ARG A 94 -1.46 22.14 6.53
C ARG A 94 -0.68 23.45 6.46
N GLU A 95 0.59 23.43 6.84
CA GLU A 95 1.38 24.64 7.12
C GLU A 95 2.56 24.82 6.16
N GLU A 96 3.15 23.74 5.62
CA GLU A 96 4.37 23.79 4.78
C GLU A 96 4.08 23.57 3.28
N GLY A 97 2.83 23.72 2.86
CA GLY A 97 2.44 23.71 1.45
C GLY A 97 2.03 22.34 0.88
N GLY A 98 2.03 21.26 1.68
CA GLY A 98 1.61 19.95 1.19
C GLY A 98 0.16 19.90 0.68
N ARG A 99 -0.72 20.80 1.16
CA ARG A 99 -2.10 20.93 0.69
C ARG A 99 -2.20 21.29 -0.80
N ASP A 100 -1.26 22.06 -1.32
CA ASP A 100 -1.28 22.47 -2.73
C ASP A 100 -0.98 21.30 -3.66
N LEU A 101 -0.31 20.26 -3.16
CA LEU A 101 0.04 19.04 -3.87
C LEU A 101 -1.06 17.96 -3.79
N ALA A 102 -2.16 18.21 -3.10
CA ALA A 102 -3.23 17.23 -2.93
C ALA A 102 -3.89 16.78 -4.25
N ASN A 103 -3.75 17.56 -5.33
CA ASN A 103 -4.23 17.19 -6.68
C ASN A 103 -3.08 16.82 -7.64
N HIS A 104 -1.87 16.61 -7.12
CA HIS A 104 -0.67 16.29 -7.86
C HIS A 104 -0.10 14.97 -7.31
N PRO A 105 -0.77 13.82 -7.58
CA PRO A 105 -0.46 12.56 -6.91
C PRO A 105 1.01 12.15 -7.07
N THR A 106 1.58 12.30 -8.27
CA THR A 106 2.99 11.98 -8.53
C THR A 106 3.99 12.76 -7.67
N ASP A 107 3.64 13.98 -7.28
CA ASP A 107 4.54 14.87 -6.54
C ASP A 107 4.24 14.86 -5.03
N PHE A 108 3.11 14.27 -4.63
CA PHE A 108 2.57 14.38 -3.28
C PHE A 108 3.41 13.63 -2.25
N GLU A 109 3.67 12.36 -2.51
CA GLU A 109 4.44 11.50 -1.59
C GLU A 109 5.91 11.90 -1.55
N ASP A 110 6.51 12.14 -2.72
CA ASP A 110 7.91 12.55 -2.86
C ASP A 110 8.20 13.85 -2.12
N ALA A 111 7.32 14.85 -2.22
CA ALA A 111 7.50 16.12 -1.51
C ALA A 111 7.43 15.95 0.01
N PHE A 112 6.59 15.04 0.52
CA PHE A 112 6.59 14.73 1.95
C PHE A 112 7.87 14.00 2.36
N TYR A 113 8.33 13.03 1.56
CA TYR A 113 9.55 12.28 1.84
C TYR A 113 10.78 13.19 1.86
N GLU A 114 10.94 14.07 0.87
CA GLU A 114 12.02 15.06 0.82
C GLU A 114 11.97 15.97 2.05
N TRP A 115 10.79 16.53 2.36
CA TRP A 115 10.61 17.40 3.52
C TRP A 115 10.98 16.71 4.83
N PHE A 116 10.61 15.44 5.00
CA PHE A 116 10.91 14.67 6.20
C PHE A 116 12.40 14.27 6.29
N ASP A 117 13.03 13.91 5.17
CA ASP A 117 14.45 13.52 5.11
C ASP A 117 15.39 14.72 5.36
N ASP A 118 14.96 15.92 4.97
CA ASP A 118 15.60 17.20 5.33
C ASP A 118 15.60 17.49 6.85
N GLY A 119 14.95 16.65 7.65
CA GLY A 119 14.92 16.75 9.10
C GLY A 119 13.82 17.66 9.64
N ASN A 120 12.91 18.13 8.79
CA ASN A 120 11.77 18.93 9.22
C ASN A 120 10.77 18.08 10.01
N ARG A 121 10.26 18.61 11.12
CA ARG A 121 9.29 17.94 12.00
C ARG A 121 8.25 18.93 12.44
N ALA A 122 7.08 18.42 12.84
CA ALA A 122 6.11 19.26 13.50
C ALA A 122 6.68 19.77 14.84
N PRO A 123 6.20 20.94 15.33
CA PRO A 123 6.45 21.37 16.70
C PRO A 123 6.03 20.30 17.72
N GLU A 124 6.73 20.18 18.85
CA GLU A 124 6.50 19.13 19.86
C GLU A 124 5.05 19.09 20.40
N ASP A 125 4.35 20.22 20.38
CA ASP A 125 2.95 20.35 20.82
C ASP A 125 1.93 20.31 19.66
N TYR A 126 2.36 19.98 18.44
CA TYR A 126 1.45 19.94 17.30
C TYR A 126 0.51 18.73 17.44
N GLY A 127 -0.72 19.03 17.85
CA GLY A 127 -1.76 18.02 18.01
C GLY A 127 -2.05 17.33 16.69
N GLY A 128 -1.81 16.02 16.67
CA GLY A 128 -2.39 15.13 15.67
C GLY A 128 -3.93 15.12 15.76
N MET A 129 -4.58 14.34 14.91
CA MET A 129 -6.02 14.15 15.03
C MET A 129 -6.34 13.27 16.23
N GLU A 130 -7.27 13.71 17.09
CA GLU A 130 -7.73 12.91 18.22
C GLU A 130 -8.67 11.81 17.69
N TYR A 131 -8.21 10.56 17.74
CA TYR A 131 -8.99 9.41 17.26
C TYR A 131 -9.63 8.65 18.40
N VAL A 132 -10.88 8.23 18.20
CA VAL A 132 -11.42 7.11 18.98
C VAL A 132 -10.69 5.85 18.50
N ASN A 133 -9.80 5.32 19.34
CA ASN A 133 -9.03 4.13 19.05
C ASN A 133 -9.95 2.90 19.11
N THR A 134 -10.59 2.54 18.00
CA THR A 134 -11.08 1.18 17.80
C THR A 134 -9.88 0.34 17.35
N GLU A 135 -9.49 -0.64 18.17
CA GLU A 135 -8.32 -1.50 17.95
C GLU A 135 -8.37 -2.15 16.55
N PRO A 136 -7.48 -1.78 15.61
CA PRO A 136 -7.49 -2.33 14.25
C PRO A 136 -7.17 -3.84 14.21
N GLU A 137 -6.57 -4.36 15.28
CA GLU A 137 -6.30 -5.80 15.46
C GLU A 137 -7.53 -6.58 15.93
N ALA A 138 -8.58 -5.89 16.38
CA ALA A 138 -9.88 -6.47 16.74
C ALA A 138 -10.84 -6.55 15.55
N VAL A 139 -10.44 -6.07 14.37
CA VAL A 139 -11.18 -6.33 13.12
C VAL A 139 -11.17 -7.86 12.90
N PRO A 140 -12.34 -8.50 12.75
CA PRO A 140 -12.41 -9.91 12.41
C PRO A 140 -11.56 -10.17 11.17
N LYS A 141 -10.49 -10.94 11.31
CA LYS A 141 -9.73 -11.39 10.15
C LYS A 141 -10.67 -12.29 9.34
N PRO A 142 -10.80 -12.09 8.02
CA PRO A 142 -11.54 -13.04 7.21
C PRO A 142 -10.97 -14.44 7.45
N GLN A 143 -11.85 -15.41 7.64
CA GLN A 143 -11.42 -16.79 7.81
C GLN A 143 -10.65 -17.21 6.56
N GLN A 144 -9.44 -17.76 6.73
CA GLN A 144 -8.47 -18.06 5.67
C GLN A 144 -8.95 -19.10 4.62
N GLY A 145 -10.24 -19.43 4.57
CA GLY A 145 -10.78 -20.50 3.74
C GLY A 145 -11.88 -20.09 2.75
N ASP A 146 -12.43 -18.88 2.82
CA ASP A 146 -13.61 -18.50 2.01
C ASP A 146 -13.40 -17.29 1.08
N ILE A 147 -12.21 -16.65 1.12
CA ILE A 147 -11.85 -15.58 0.19
C ILE A 147 -10.83 -16.14 -0.81
N PRO A 148 -11.12 -16.12 -2.12
CA PRO A 148 -10.13 -16.50 -3.12
C PRO A 148 -8.86 -15.66 -2.93
N THR A 149 -7.71 -16.29 -3.08
CA THR A 149 -6.43 -15.59 -2.96
C THR A 149 -6.35 -14.47 -4.01
N LEU A 150 -5.57 -13.43 -3.71
CA LEU A 150 -5.33 -12.34 -4.67
C LEU A 150 -4.80 -12.91 -6.01
N GLU A 151 -3.98 -13.96 -5.94
CA GLU A 151 -3.45 -14.69 -7.10
C GLU A 151 -4.56 -15.40 -7.89
N GLU A 152 -5.50 -16.09 -7.22
CA GLU A 152 -6.67 -16.71 -7.88
C GLU A 152 -7.64 -15.69 -8.47
N GLU A 153 -7.73 -14.50 -7.89
CA GLU A 153 -8.59 -13.43 -8.41
C GLU A 153 -7.96 -12.77 -9.64
N LEU A 154 -6.68 -12.43 -9.58
CA LEU A 154 -5.91 -11.89 -10.71
C LEU A 154 -5.85 -12.88 -11.87
N ALA A 155 -5.68 -14.17 -11.61
CA ALA A 155 -5.66 -15.21 -12.65
C ALA A 155 -7.04 -15.43 -13.32
N ARG A 156 -8.12 -14.90 -12.75
CA ARG A 156 -9.48 -14.95 -13.32
C ARG A 156 -9.84 -13.70 -14.12
N MET A 157 -9.04 -12.64 -14.05
CA MET A 157 -9.25 -11.39 -14.80
C MET A 157 -8.71 -11.53 -16.22
N ASP A 158 -9.34 -10.86 -17.19
CA ASP A 158 -8.85 -10.84 -18.56
C ASP A 158 -7.79 -9.75 -18.79
N ASP A 159 -7.07 -9.84 -19.92
CA ASP A 159 -5.97 -8.91 -20.24
C ASP A 159 -6.43 -7.44 -20.31
N GLU A 160 -7.69 -7.16 -20.66
CA GLU A 160 -8.24 -5.80 -20.73
C GLU A 160 -8.53 -5.25 -19.31
N GLU A 161 -8.96 -6.12 -18.40
CA GLU A 161 -9.12 -5.80 -16.98
C GLU A 161 -7.78 -5.62 -16.24
N LEU A 162 -6.74 -6.37 -16.63
CA LEU A 162 -5.39 -6.22 -16.08
C LEU A 162 -4.68 -4.95 -16.60
N ASP A 163 -4.81 -4.64 -17.89
CA ASP A 163 -4.24 -3.43 -18.51
C ASP A 163 -4.88 -2.14 -17.93
N ALA A 164 -6.16 -2.20 -17.56
CA ALA A 164 -6.85 -1.11 -16.87
C ALA A 164 -6.35 -0.84 -15.44
N LEU A 165 -5.58 -1.76 -14.85
CA LEU A 165 -5.01 -1.61 -13.50
C LEU A 165 -3.61 -0.98 -13.52
N ASP A 166 -2.97 -0.82 -14.69
CA ASP A 166 -1.60 -0.26 -14.87
C ASP A 166 -0.57 -0.87 -13.88
N VAL A 167 -0.75 -2.14 -13.54
CA VAL A 167 0.16 -2.90 -12.67
C VAL A 167 1.17 -3.61 -13.56
N ASP A 168 2.46 -3.34 -13.36
CA ASP A 168 3.53 -4.11 -14.00
C ASP A 168 3.61 -5.50 -13.35
N LEU A 169 2.88 -6.46 -13.92
CA LEU A 169 2.83 -7.86 -13.46
C LEU A 169 4.02 -8.69 -13.98
N SER A 170 5.02 -8.07 -14.63
CA SER A 170 6.20 -8.77 -15.12
C SER A 170 7.11 -9.34 -14.02
N ASP A 171 6.93 -8.89 -12.77
CA ASP A 171 7.62 -9.39 -11.58
C ASP A 171 6.90 -10.56 -10.88
N LEU A 172 5.72 -10.97 -11.36
CA LEU A 172 5.03 -12.16 -10.87
C LEU A 172 5.36 -13.35 -11.79
N ASP A 173 6.34 -14.16 -11.37
CA ASP A 173 6.65 -15.45 -12.00
C ASP A 173 5.41 -16.36 -11.95
N PHE A 174 4.66 -16.38 -13.05
CA PHE A 174 3.61 -17.37 -13.29
C PHE A 174 4.27 -18.69 -13.75
N ASP A 175 5.07 -19.28 -12.86
CA ASP A 175 5.69 -20.58 -13.11
C ASP A 175 4.64 -21.69 -12.96
N GLY A 176 3.96 -21.96 -14.07
CA GLY A 176 2.93 -22.98 -14.16
C GLY A 176 2.65 -23.41 -15.58
N ASP A 177 3.63 -24.04 -16.25
CA ASP A 177 3.50 -25.36 -16.88
C ASP A 177 4.77 -25.69 -17.69
N GLY A 178 5.43 -26.78 -17.31
CA GLY A 178 6.69 -27.21 -17.91
C GLY A 178 6.54 -28.00 -19.20
N ASP A 179 7.61 -28.00 -19.99
CA ASP A 179 8.07 -29.15 -20.79
C ASP A 179 9.58 -28.96 -21.12
N GLU A 180 10.39 -29.75 -20.41
CA GLU A 180 11.61 -30.51 -20.74
C GLU A 180 12.57 -30.08 -21.90
N ASP A 181 13.87 -30.07 -21.55
CA ASP A 181 15.09 -30.28 -22.39
C ASP A 181 15.45 -29.19 -23.43
N ASP A 182 16.63 -28.55 -23.49
CA ASP A 182 18.01 -28.96 -23.27
C ASP A 182 18.85 -27.77 -22.76
N LEU A 183 19.45 -27.88 -21.57
CA LEU A 183 20.60 -27.05 -21.19
C LEU A 183 21.87 -27.81 -21.57
N ASP A 184 22.37 -27.56 -22.79
CA ASP A 184 23.73 -27.93 -23.17
C ASP A 184 24.72 -27.08 -22.34
N ILE A 185 25.10 -27.64 -21.19
CA ILE A 185 26.28 -27.21 -20.43
C ILE A 185 27.51 -27.68 -21.21
N ASP A 186 28.01 -26.83 -22.11
CA ASP A 186 29.37 -26.92 -22.65
C ASP A 186 30.19 -25.73 -22.11
N ASP A 187 30.61 -25.86 -20.84
CA ASP A 187 31.84 -25.24 -20.33
C ASP A 187 32.97 -26.24 -20.60
N PRO A 188 34.00 -25.87 -21.39
CA PRO A 188 35.23 -25.43 -20.73
C PRO A 188 36.09 -24.45 -21.56
N GLY A 189 36.67 -23.42 -20.93
CA GLY A 189 37.71 -22.67 -21.63
C GLY A 189 38.37 -21.46 -20.98
N LEU A 190 38.62 -21.45 -19.67
CA LEU A 190 39.63 -20.53 -19.11
C LEU A 190 41.03 -20.97 -19.58
N GLY A 191 41.47 -20.44 -20.71
CA GLY A 191 42.81 -20.61 -21.27
C GLY A 191 43.64 -19.33 -21.21
N ASP A 192 44.71 -19.41 -20.41
CA ASP A 192 45.98 -18.70 -20.52
C ASP A 192 46.04 -17.18 -20.33
N LEU A 193 46.32 -16.81 -19.07
CA LEU A 193 47.27 -15.75 -18.77
C LEU A 193 48.66 -16.21 -19.24
N ASP A 194 49.23 -15.56 -20.26
CA ASP A 194 50.68 -15.31 -20.36
C ASP A 194 51.02 -14.35 -21.52
N VAL A 195 51.99 -13.46 -21.21
CA VAL A 195 52.70 -12.42 -22.00
C VAL A 195 52.16 -10.99 -21.95
#